data_AF-A0A6G3Z2Y5-F1
#
_entry.id   AF-A0A6G3Z2Y5-F1
#
_cell.length_a   1.000
_cell.length_b   1.000
_cell.length_c   1.000
_cell.angle_alpha   90.00
_cell.angle_beta   90.00
_cell.angle_gamma   90.00
#
_symmetry.space_group_name_H-M   'P 1'
#
loop_
_entity.id
_entity.type
_entity.pdbx_description
1 polymer ?
#
loop_
_entity_poly.entity_id
_entity_poly.type
_entity_poly.pdbx_seq_one_letter_code
_entity_poly.pdbx_strand_id
1 'polypeptide(L)'
;MALYLSPDKIDANLAEAFSQYLRGEVTDRTVKDYLILVQACWNWAGDTTTENPWSRVLSQVKPSPKQKVRPFTVTEVQAILKSFECDRYYRHYADFVAFLFGTGCRFGEAVGLKWKHIADDYSTIWIGESVSRGVCKTTKTGKDRTVTLTAKVMAMLGARKPEGVSPNALVFPAPKGGYINDHTFRRRAWSKTLDKLQIQYRKPYATRHTAISHALANGANPLAVAEQTGHDPQILFKHYASVIQKTIVMVEF
;
A
#
# COMPACT_ATOMS: atom_id res chain seq x y z
N MET A 1 5.66 -28.64 -26.98
CA MET A 1 4.44 -29.48 -27.04
C MET A 1 3.41 -28.82 -26.13
N ALA A 2 2.45 -28.08 -26.68
CA ALA A 2 1.39 -27.50 -25.87
C ALA A 2 0.44 -28.63 -25.47
N LEU A 3 0.40 -28.96 -24.18
CA LEU A 3 -0.60 -29.87 -23.63
C LEU A 3 -1.95 -29.16 -23.70
N TYR A 4 -2.70 -29.39 -24.77
CA TYR A 4 -4.08 -28.94 -24.87
C TYR A 4 -4.94 -29.90 -24.04
N LEU A 5 -5.37 -29.46 -22.87
CA LEU A 5 -6.32 -30.22 -22.05
C LEU A 5 -7.73 -29.91 -22.58
N SER A 6 -8.38 -30.92 -23.15
CA SER A 6 -9.73 -30.77 -23.66
C SER A 6 -10.72 -30.59 -22.50
N PRO A 7 -11.74 -29.71 -22.60
CA PRO A 7 -12.67 -29.44 -21.49
C PRO A 7 -13.38 -30.68 -20.93
N ASP A 8 -13.67 -31.67 -21.78
CA ASP A 8 -14.24 -32.98 -21.41
C ASP A 8 -13.34 -33.82 -20.49
N LYS A 9 -12.04 -33.50 -20.42
CA LYS A 9 -11.08 -34.17 -19.54
C LYS A 9 -10.90 -33.47 -18.20
N ILE A 10 -11.60 -32.35 -17.98
CA ILE A 10 -11.54 -31.60 -16.73
C ILE A 10 -12.66 -32.10 -15.82
N ASP A 11 -12.30 -32.96 -14.89
CA ASP A 11 -13.20 -33.52 -13.87
C ASP A 11 -12.78 -33.09 -12.45
N ALA A 12 -13.53 -33.55 -11.45
CA ALA A 12 -13.24 -33.27 -10.05
C ALA A 12 -11.87 -33.82 -9.60
N ASN A 13 -11.40 -34.94 -10.16
CA ASN A 13 -10.13 -35.55 -9.80
C ASN A 13 -8.95 -34.71 -10.29
N LEU A 14 -9.03 -34.22 -11.54
CA LEU A 14 -8.05 -33.32 -12.11
C LEU A 14 -8.03 -32.00 -11.34
N ALA A 15 -9.19 -31.47 -10.96
CA ALA A 15 -9.28 -30.26 -10.15
C ALA A 15 -8.59 -30.43 -8.78
N GLU A 16 -8.78 -31.58 -8.14
CA GLU A 16 -8.13 -31.94 -6.86
C GLU A 16 -6.61 -32.06 -7.02
N ALA A 17 -6.14 -32.78 -8.04
CA ALA A 17 -4.72 -32.93 -8.33
C ALA A 17 -4.05 -31.57 -8.62
N PHE A 18 -4.71 -30.70 -9.39
CA PHE A 18 -4.21 -29.35 -9.67
C PHE A 18 -4.16 -28.48 -8.41
N SER A 19 -5.20 -28.53 -7.56
CA SER A 19 -5.23 -27.83 -6.27
C SER A 19 -4.08 -28.29 -5.36
N GLN A 20 -3.81 -29.59 -5.29
CA GLN A 20 -2.69 -30.15 -4.51
C GLN A 20 -1.34 -29.70 -5.05
N TYR A 21 -1.14 -29.75 -6.37
CA TYR A 21 0.05 -29.21 -7.01
C TYR A 21 0.27 -27.73 -6.64
N LEU A 22 -0.76 -26.89 -6.79
CA LEU A 22 -0.65 -25.46 -6.46
C LEU A 22 -0.29 -25.21 -4.99
N ARG A 23 -0.79 -26.01 -4.05
CA ARG A 23 -0.44 -25.90 -2.62
C ARG A 23 1.03 -26.22 -2.33
N GLY A 24 1.70 -26.98 -3.18
CA GLY A 24 3.15 -27.21 -3.11
C GLY A 24 3.98 -26.03 -3.61
N GLU A 25 3.43 -25.21 -4.50
CA GLU A 25 4.16 -24.16 -5.21
C GLU A 25 3.94 -22.76 -4.62
N VAL A 26 2.73 -22.48 -4.13
CA VAL A 26 2.34 -21.14 -3.67
C VAL A 26 1.51 -21.19 -2.39
N THR A 27 1.41 -20.05 -1.71
CA THR A 27 0.61 -19.93 -0.48
C THR A 27 -0.88 -20.22 -0.76
N ASP A 28 -1.60 -20.78 0.21
CA ASP A 28 -3.05 -21.04 0.13
C ASP A 28 -3.87 -19.86 -0.38
N ARG A 29 -3.47 -18.63 -0.05
CA ARG A 29 -4.15 -17.43 -0.55
C ARG A 29 -4.02 -17.32 -2.07
N THR A 30 -2.82 -17.51 -2.59
CA THR A 30 -2.54 -17.51 -4.02
C THR A 30 -3.22 -18.68 -4.71
N VAL A 31 -3.19 -19.89 -4.11
CA VAL A 31 -3.95 -21.06 -4.62
C VAL A 31 -5.42 -20.69 -4.78
N LYS A 32 -6.03 -20.10 -3.74
CA LYS A 32 -7.42 -19.65 -3.78
C LYS A 32 -7.67 -18.63 -4.88
N ASP A 33 -6.78 -17.63 -5.01
CA ASP A 33 -6.91 -16.59 -6.04
C ASP A 33 -6.80 -17.19 -7.47
N TYR A 34 -5.93 -18.19 -7.69
CA TYR A 34 -5.86 -18.91 -8.96
C TYR A 34 -7.11 -19.75 -9.25
N LEU A 35 -7.59 -20.52 -8.27
CA LEU A 35 -8.80 -21.33 -8.43
C LEU A 35 -10.05 -20.46 -8.69
N ILE A 36 -10.13 -19.25 -8.14
CA ILE A 36 -11.19 -18.29 -8.46
C ILE A 36 -11.16 -17.93 -9.96
N LEU A 37 -9.98 -17.67 -10.52
CA LEU A 37 -9.84 -17.36 -11.95
C LEU A 37 -10.24 -18.54 -12.82
N VAL A 38 -9.78 -19.75 -12.49
CA VAL A 38 -10.12 -20.97 -13.23
C VAL A 38 -11.61 -21.24 -13.17
N GLN A 39 -12.23 -21.12 -12.00
CA GLN A 39 -13.68 -21.26 -11.83
C GLN A 39 -14.45 -20.22 -12.66
N ALA A 40 -13.99 -18.97 -12.69
CA ALA A 40 -14.59 -17.91 -13.49
C ALA A 40 -14.49 -18.19 -14.99
N CYS A 41 -13.35 -18.68 -15.48
CA CYS A 41 -13.18 -19.12 -16.87
C CYS A 41 -14.12 -20.27 -17.23
N TRP A 42 -14.26 -21.26 -16.33
CA TRP A 42 -15.19 -22.38 -16.53
C TRP A 42 -16.65 -21.90 -16.62
N ASN A 43 -17.08 -21.05 -15.68
CA ASN A 43 -18.43 -20.49 -15.67
C ASN A 43 -18.71 -19.66 -16.94
N TRP A 44 -17.71 -18.93 -17.43
CA TRP A 44 -17.84 -18.16 -18.67
C TRP A 44 -17.95 -19.05 -19.92
N ALA A 45 -17.27 -20.20 -19.95
CA ALA A 45 -17.28 -21.13 -21.07
C ALA A 45 -18.67 -21.76 -21.33
N GLY A 46 -19.61 -21.64 -20.39
CA GLY A 46 -21.04 -21.73 -20.69
C GLY A 46 -21.67 -23.12 -20.69
N ASP A 47 -20.99 -24.16 -20.22
CA ASP A 47 -21.65 -25.46 -19.99
C ASP A 47 -22.30 -25.48 -18.61
N THR A 48 -23.55 -25.02 -18.52
CA THR A 48 -24.35 -25.03 -17.29
C THR A 48 -24.98 -26.39 -16.99
N THR A 49 -24.76 -27.40 -17.83
CA THR A 49 -25.35 -28.74 -17.66
C THR A 49 -24.50 -29.67 -16.79
N THR A 50 -23.24 -29.33 -16.53
CA THR A 50 -22.30 -30.10 -15.72
C THR A 50 -21.89 -29.32 -14.45
N GLU A 51 -21.78 -30.03 -13.33
CA GLU A 51 -21.31 -29.42 -12.07
C GLU A 51 -19.88 -28.90 -12.25
N ASN A 52 -19.63 -27.64 -11.85
CA ASN A 52 -18.31 -27.04 -12.00
C ASN A 52 -17.27 -27.77 -11.12
N PRO A 53 -16.25 -28.44 -11.71
CA PRO A 53 -15.31 -29.29 -10.99
C PRO A 53 -14.40 -28.49 -10.02
N TRP A 54 -14.27 -27.19 -10.23
CA TRP A 54 -13.43 -26.30 -9.42
C TRP A 54 -14.10 -25.83 -8.13
N SER A 55 -15.42 -25.95 -8.03
CA SER A 55 -16.19 -25.42 -6.89
C SER A 55 -15.82 -26.08 -5.56
N ARG A 56 -15.71 -27.41 -5.57
CA ARG A 56 -15.34 -28.19 -4.38
C ARG A 56 -13.95 -27.82 -3.89
N VAL A 57 -12.94 -27.90 -4.77
CA VAL A 57 -11.55 -27.61 -4.39
C VAL A 57 -11.37 -26.17 -3.91
N LEU A 58 -12.07 -25.20 -4.52
CA LEU A 58 -12.04 -23.80 -4.09
C LEU A 58 -12.56 -23.63 -2.66
N SER A 59 -13.66 -24.31 -2.31
CA SER A 59 -14.25 -24.23 -0.98
C SER A 59 -13.36 -24.83 0.12
N GLN A 60 -12.56 -25.84 -0.24
CA GLN A 60 -11.62 -26.51 0.67
C GLN A 60 -10.36 -25.68 0.94
N VAL A 61 -9.96 -24.81 0.02
CA VAL A 61 -8.86 -23.88 0.28
C VAL A 61 -9.32 -22.81 1.27
N LYS A 62 -8.84 -22.91 2.51
CA LYS A 62 -9.10 -21.97 3.60
C LYS A 62 -7.80 -21.27 3.97
N PRO A 63 -7.44 -20.16 3.28
CA PRO A 63 -6.23 -19.41 3.61
C PRO A 63 -6.29 -18.95 5.05
N SER A 64 -5.18 -19.10 5.77
CA SER A 64 -5.08 -18.60 7.14
C SER A 64 -5.39 -17.09 7.20
N PRO A 65 -6.04 -16.62 8.27
CA PRO A 65 -6.32 -15.21 8.44
C PRO A 65 -5.02 -14.40 8.43
N LYS A 66 -5.00 -13.30 7.69
CA LYS A 66 -3.85 -12.39 7.68
C LYS A 66 -3.74 -11.70 9.04
N GLN A 67 -2.56 -11.78 9.65
CA GLN A 67 -2.26 -10.96 10.82
C GLN A 67 -2.42 -9.48 10.47
N LYS A 68 -3.15 -8.73 11.32
CA LYS A 68 -3.30 -7.29 11.13
C LYS A 68 -1.93 -6.62 11.21
N VAL A 69 -1.62 -5.75 10.25
CA VAL A 69 -0.37 -4.98 10.25
C VAL A 69 -0.39 -4.07 11.47
N ARG A 70 0.50 -4.29 12.44
CA ARG A 70 0.65 -3.42 13.61
C ARG A 70 1.25 -2.08 13.17
N PRO A 71 0.59 -0.95 13.44
CA PRO A 71 1.17 0.39 13.26
C PRO A 71 2.50 0.53 14.01
N PHE A 72 3.41 1.36 13.50
CA PHE A 72 4.56 1.76 14.28
C PHE A 72 4.12 2.65 15.45
N THR A 73 4.80 2.56 16.59
CA THR A 73 4.60 3.49 17.72
C THR A 73 5.20 4.86 17.39
N VAL A 74 4.81 5.91 18.13
CA VAL A 74 5.39 7.26 17.96
C VAL A 74 6.91 7.22 18.12
N THR A 75 7.40 6.50 19.14
CA THR A 75 8.83 6.32 19.40
C THR A 75 9.54 5.59 18.25
N GLU A 76 8.95 4.51 17.71
CA GLU A 76 9.49 3.81 16.54
C GLU A 76 9.57 4.75 15.32
N VAL A 77 8.53 5.55 15.06
CA VAL A 77 8.52 6.52 13.96
C VAL A 77 9.64 7.54 14.12
N GLN A 78 9.79 8.14 15.30
CA GLN A 78 10.87 9.10 15.59
C GLN A 78 12.25 8.47 15.41
N ALA A 79 12.46 7.26 15.91
CA ALA A 79 13.72 6.54 15.76
C ALA A 79 14.04 6.22 14.30
N ILE A 80 13.05 5.80 13.51
CA ILE A 80 13.20 5.55 12.07
C ILE A 80 13.61 6.82 11.34
N LEU A 81 12.89 7.93 11.56
CA LEU A 81 13.19 9.22 10.93
C LEU A 81 14.60 9.69 11.27
N LYS A 82 14.95 9.68 12.56
CA LYS A 82 16.28 10.08 13.03
C LYS A 82 17.39 9.19 12.45
N SER A 83 17.15 7.89 12.35
CA SER A 83 18.11 6.96 11.77
C SER A 83 18.37 7.28 10.30
N PHE A 84 17.34 7.57 9.50
CA PHE A 84 17.52 8.03 8.12
C PHE A 84 18.28 9.35 8.06
N GLU A 85 17.89 10.37 8.83
CA GLU A 85 18.55 11.69 8.85
C GLU A 85 20.06 11.60 9.12
N CYS A 86 20.46 10.73 10.05
CA CYS A 86 21.85 10.58 10.48
C CYS A 86 22.64 9.52 9.69
N ASP A 87 22.00 8.73 8.81
CA ASP A 87 22.68 7.65 8.10
C ASP A 87 23.53 8.18 6.94
N ARG A 88 24.80 7.75 6.89
CA ARG A 88 25.75 8.16 5.85
C ARG A 88 25.29 7.84 4.43
N TYR A 89 24.63 6.70 4.22
CA TYR A 89 24.26 6.20 2.89
C TYR A 89 22.80 6.46 2.55
N TYR A 90 21.92 6.51 3.54
CA TYR A 90 20.47 6.55 3.33
C TYR A 90 19.81 7.89 3.68
N ARG A 91 20.55 8.90 4.14
CA ARG A 91 20.01 10.24 4.42
C ARG A 91 19.26 10.90 3.28
N HIS A 92 19.60 10.57 2.03
CA HIS A 92 18.88 11.04 0.85
C HIS A 92 17.37 10.70 0.88
N TYR A 93 16.98 9.64 1.59
CA TYR A 93 15.59 9.21 1.76
C TYR A 93 14.88 9.80 2.98
N ALA A 94 15.56 10.61 3.82
CA ALA A 94 15.00 11.09 5.08
C ALA A 94 13.66 11.83 4.88
N ASP A 95 13.65 12.85 4.03
CA ASP A 95 12.45 13.63 3.70
C ASP A 95 11.35 12.77 3.06
N PHE A 96 11.73 11.80 2.22
CA PHE A 96 10.79 10.88 1.59
C PHE A 96 10.07 10.01 2.63
N VAL A 97 10.81 9.49 3.62
CA VAL A 97 10.24 8.70 4.72
C VAL A 97 9.39 9.59 5.64
N ALA A 98 9.87 10.80 5.95
CA ALA A 98 9.11 11.79 6.72
C ALA A 98 7.78 12.12 6.04
N PHE A 99 7.80 12.33 4.72
CA PHE A 99 6.62 12.60 3.92
C PHE A 99 5.63 11.43 3.94
N LEU A 100 6.09 10.18 3.82
CA LEU A 100 5.23 9.00 3.88
C LEU A 100 4.50 8.87 5.23
N PHE A 101 5.20 9.10 6.35
CA PHE A 101 4.57 9.11 7.67
C PHE A 101 3.66 10.32 7.88
N GLY A 102 4.04 11.49 7.37
CA GLY A 102 3.29 12.74 7.56
C GLY A 102 2.03 12.86 6.72
N THR A 103 1.93 12.15 5.59
CA THR A 103 0.80 12.26 4.65
C THR A 103 -0.02 10.98 4.51
N GLY A 104 0.56 9.82 4.85
CA GLY A 104 -0.06 8.52 4.60
C GLY A 104 -0.21 8.18 3.12
N CYS A 105 0.49 8.87 2.21
CA CYS A 105 0.47 8.56 0.78
C CYS A 105 0.98 7.13 0.51
N ARG A 106 0.51 6.54 -0.60
CA ARG A 106 1.08 5.27 -1.09
C ARG A 106 2.50 5.54 -1.60
N PHE A 107 3.37 4.54 -1.49
CA PHE A 107 4.77 4.65 -1.93
C PHE A 107 4.88 5.19 -3.37
N GLY A 108 4.13 4.61 -4.32
CA GLY A 108 4.17 5.03 -5.72
C GLY A 108 3.64 6.45 -5.97
N GLU A 109 2.71 6.94 -5.15
CA GLU A 109 2.22 8.32 -5.23
C GLU A 109 3.31 9.30 -4.80
N ALA A 110 3.98 9.02 -3.67
CA ALA A 110 5.09 9.83 -3.18
C ALA A 110 6.29 9.82 -4.14
N VAL A 111 6.63 8.65 -4.72
CA VAL A 111 7.71 8.54 -5.71
C VAL A 111 7.41 9.29 -7.01
N GLY A 112 6.13 9.35 -7.41
CA GLY A 112 5.69 10.06 -8.61
C GLY A 112 5.47 11.56 -8.41
N LEU A 113 5.59 12.06 -7.18
CA LEU A 113 5.27 13.46 -6.86
C LEU A 113 6.25 14.42 -7.55
N LYS A 114 5.71 15.42 -8.22
CA LYS A 114 6.44 16.49 -8.92
C LYS A 114 6.13 17.84 -8.28
N TRP A 115 7.03 18.80 -8.45
CA TRP A 115 6.85 20.14 -7.86
C TRP A 115 5.57 20.86 -8.33
N LYS A 116 5.14 20.64 -9.58
CA LYS A 116 3.87 21.17 -10.12
C LYS A 116 2.61 20.67 -9.40
N HIS A 117 2.72 19.60 -8.62
CA HIS A 117 1.58 19.05 -7.86
C HIS A 117 1.45 19.68 -6.48
N ILE A 118 2.37 20.56 -6.07
CA ILE A 118 2.38 21.19 -4.76
C ILE A 118 1.90 22.62 -4.92
N ALA A 119 1.00 23.07 -4.05
CA ALA A 119 0.59 24.48 -3.99
C ALA A 119 1.80 25.37 -3.66
N ASP A 120 1.78 26.63 -4.12
CA ASP A 120 2.92 27.55 -3.94
C ASP A 120 3.24 27.83 -2.47
N ASP A 121 2.23 27.79 -1.60
CA ASP A 121 2.34 27.93 -0.15
C ASP A 121 2.62 26.61 0.59
N TYR A 122 2.78 25.50 -0.15
CA TYR A 122 2.96 24.14 0.34
C TYR A 122 1.79 23.59 1.18
N SER A 123 0.65 24.28 1.25
CA SER A 123 -0.48 23.89 2.11
C SER A 123 -1.12 22.57 1.66
N THR A 124 -1.07 22.29 0.36
CA THR A 124 -1.71 21.14 -0.24
C THR A 124 -0.85 20.50 -1.32
N ILE A 125 -1.10 19.21 -1.55
CA ILE A 125 -0.57 18.47 -2.70
C ILE A 125 -1.71 17.79 -3.44
N TRP A 126 -1.64 17.79 -4.77
CA TRP A 126 -2.52 17.02 -5.63
C TRP A 126 -1.91 15.65 -5.95
N ILE A 127 -2.72 14.59 -5.82
CA ILE A 127 -2.30 13.21 -6.06
C ILE A 127 -3.21 12.58 -7.13
N GLY A 128 -2.77 12.62 -8.39
CA GLY A 128 -3.40 11.90 -9.51
C GLY A 128 -2.49 10.96 -10.29
N GLU A 129 -1.18 10.98 -10.02
CA GLU A 129 -0.19 10.10 -10.65
C GLU A 129 0.39 9.11 -9.62
N SER A 130 0.79 7.91 -10.08
CA SER A 130 1.47 6.91 -9.25
C SER A 130 2.48 6.11 -10.04
N VAL A 131 3.66 5.88 -9.48
CA VAL A 131 4.72 5.11 -10.13
C VAL A 131 4.74 3.67 -9.62
N SER A 132 4.78 2.72 -10.55
CA SER A 132 4.95 1.30 -10.23
C SER A 132 5.94 0.66 -11.21
N ARG A 133 6.95 -0.03 -10.68
CA ARG A 133 8.03 -0.67 -11.46
C ARG A 133 8.69 0.28 -12.47
N GLY A 134 8.89 1.54 -12.08
CA GLY A 134 9.51 2.59 -12.91
C GLY A 134 8.58 3.21 -13.95
N VAL A 135 7.33 2.75 -14.06
CA VAL A 135 6.36 3.27 -15.02
C VAL A 135 5.37 4.17 -14.27
N CYS A 136 5.18 5.39 -14.78
CA CYS A 136 4.12 6.27 -14.31
C CYS A 136 2.77 5.74 -14.80
N LYS A 137 1.83 5.57 -13.89
CA LYS A 137 0.45 5.20 -14.14
C LYS A 137 -0.44 6.28 -13.55
N THR A 138 -1.64 6.43 -14.07
CA THR A 138 -2.71 7.10 -13.33
C THR A 138 -2.98 6.32 -12.04
N THR A 139 -3.48 6.99 -11.00
CA THR A 139 -3.77 6.32 -9.73
C THR A 139 -4.66 5.09 -9.94
N LYS A 140 -4.42 4.04 -9.16
CA LYS A 140 -5.05 2.71 -9.31
C LYS A 140 -6.60 2.75 -9.35
N THR A 141 -7.20 3.85 -8.88
CA THR A 141 -8.65 4.05 -8.79
C THR A 141 -9.20 5.07 -9.80
N GLY A 142 -8.36 5.69 -10.64
CA GLY A 142 -8.77 6.76 -11.57
C GLY A 142 -9.32 8.02 -10.87
N LYS A 143 -9.12 8.12 -9.55
CA LYS A 143 -9.55 9.25 -8.73
C LYS A 143 -8.32 9.98 -8.24
N ASP A 144 -8.28 11.27 -8.50
CA ASP A 144 -7.35 12.19 -7.86
C ASP A 144 -7.85 12.59 -6.48
N ARG A 145 -6.99 13.25 -5.73
CA ARG A 145 -7.33 13.86 -4.44
C ARG A 145 -6.34 14.94 -4.08
N THR A 146 -6.79 15.86 -3.25
CA THR A 146 -5.93 16.86 -2.62
C THR A 146 -5.66 16.45 -1.18
N VAL A 147 -4.40 16.55 -0.76
CA VAL A 147 -3.95 16.22 0.60
C VAL A 147 -3.46 17.49 1.26
N THR A 148 -4.11 17.87 2.36
CA THR A 148 -3.66 18.98 3.22
C THR A 148 -2.44 18.55 4.02
N LEU A 149 -1.45 19.44 4.09
CA LEU A 149 -0.18 19.18 4.73
C LEU A 149 -0.10 19.81 6.11
N THR A 150 0.62 19.16 7.02
CA THR A 150 0.94 19.73 8.32
C THR A 150 2.08 20.74 8.18
N ALA A 151 2.16 21.70 9.10
CA ALA A 151 3.24 22.70 9.13
C ALA A 151 4.64 22.07 9.05
N LYS A 152 4.84 20.90 9.67
CA LYS A 152 6.10 20.16 9.61
C LYS A 152 6.44 19.66 8.20
N VAL A 153 5.45 19.14 7.46
CA VAL A 153 5.65 18.68 6.08
C VAL A 153 5.83 19.87 5.15
N MET A 154 5.10 20.96 5.36
CA MET A 154 5.27 22.22 4.62
C MET A 154 6.70 22.75 4.75
N ALA A 155 7.20 22.87 5.98
CA ALA A 155 8.56 23.35 6.25
C ALA A 155 9.62 22.46 5.61
N MET A 156 9.46 21.14 5.67
CA MET A 156 10.35 20.18 5.02
C MET A 156 10.36 20.38 3.49
N LEU A 157 9.19 20.51 2.86
CA LEU A 157 9.10 20.71 1.41
C LEU A 157 9.71 22.05 0.97
N GLY A 158 9.49 23.12 1.75
CA GLY A 158 10.11 24.42 1.51
C GLY A 158 11.63 24.35 1.58
N ALA A 159 12.19 23.74 2.62
CA ALA A 159 13.64 23.56 2.78
C ALA A 159 14.26 22.65 1.70
N ARG A 160 13.46 21.73 1.15
CA ARG A 160 13.88 20.77 0.13
C ARG A 160 13.88 21.34 -1.29
N LYS A 161 13.07 22.36 -1.58
CA LYS A 161 12.88 22.89 -2.94
C LYS A 161 14.16 23.56 -3.44
N PRO A 162 14.82 23.04 -4.51
CA PRO A 162 15.97 23.71 -5.08
C PRO A 162 15.56 25.01 -5.78
N GLU A 163 16.45 26.00 -5.79
CA GLU A 163 16.27 27.21 -6.59
C GLU A 163 16.17 26.87 -8.08
N GLY A 164 15.24 27.52 -8.80
CA GLY A 164 15.05 27.32 -10.24
C GLY A 164 14.56 25.94 -10.67
N VAL A 165 14.07 25.11 -9.74
CA VAL A 165 13.64 23.74 -10.06
C VAL A 165 12.48 23.71 -11.07
N SER A 166 12.59 22.84 -12.08
CA SER A 166 11.52 22.63 -13.05
C SER A 166 10.23 22.12 -12.37
N PRO A 167 9.05 22.62 -12.74
CA PRO A 167 7.76 22.12 -12.22
C PRO A 167 7.56 20.61 -12.46
N ASN A 168 8.16 20.04 -13.51
CA ASN A 168 8.06 18.61 -13.81
C ASN A 168 9.11 17.74 -13.10
N ALA A 169 10.04 18.34 -12.37
CA ALA A 169 11.04 17.58 -11.62
C ALA A 169 10.41 16.87 -10.41
N LEU A 170 10.97 15.70 -10.08
CA LEU A 170 10.53 14.91 -8.93
C LEU A 170 10.88 15.62 -7.63
N VAL A 171 9.95 15.54 -6.68
CA VAL A 171 10.19 16.00 -5.30
C VAL A 171 11.16 15.04 -4.62
N PHE A 172 11.00 13.74 -4.83
CA PHE A 172 11.83 12.69 -4.22
C PHE A 172 12.53 11.84 -5.30
N PRO A 173 13.58 12.36 -5.97
CA PRO A 173 14.35 11.56 -6.92
C PRO A 173 15.16 10.48 -6.21
N ALA A 174 15.54 9.41 -6.90
CA ALA A 174 16.55 8.46 -6.42
C ALA A 174 17.95 9.12 -6.39
N PRO A 175 18.96 8.52 -5.71
CA PRO A 175 20.30 9.11 -5.61
C PRO A 175 20.99 9.39 -6.96
N LYS A 176 20.63 8.65 -8.02
CA LYS A 176 21.13 8.85 -9.39
C LYS A 176 20.12 9.57 -10.30
N GLY A 177 19.10 10.20 -9.73
CA GLY A 177 17.96 10.75 -10.46
C GLY A 177 16.89 9.70 -10.78
N GLY A 178 15.77 10.15 -11.36
CA GLY A 178 14.62 9.31 -11.68
C GLY A 178 13.87 8.78 -10.45
N TYR A 179 13.00 7.79 -10.66
CA TYR A 179 12.13 7.26 -9.63
C TYR A 179 12.85 6.37 -8.62
N ILE A 180 12.50 6.49 -7.34
CA ILE A 180 12.94 5.55 -6.31
C ILE A 180 12.38 4.16 -6.61
N ASN A 181 13.28 3.17 -6.73
CA ASN A 181 12.89 1.78 -6.92
C ASN A 181 12.45 1.16 -5.57
N ASP A 182 11.17 0.78 -5.46
CA ASP A 182 10.57 0.19 -4.25
C ASP A 182 11.35 -1.03 -3.74
N HIS A 183 11.71 -1.96 -4.63
CA HIS A 183 12.42 -3.18 -4.23
C HIS A 183 13.79 -2.87 -3.62
N THR A 184 14.56 -2.00 -4.28
CA THR A 184 15.89 -1.59 -3.80
C THR A 184 15.79 -0.80 -2.50
N PHE A 185 14.86 0.17 -2.43
CA PHE A 185 14.62 0.95 -1.21
C PHE A 185 14.24 0.05 -0.04
N ARG A 186 13.26 -0.85 -0.24
CA ARG A 186 12.77 -1.78 0.77
C ARG A 186 13.88 -2.68 1.30
N ARG A 187 14.69 -3.27 0.42
CA ARG A 187 15.73 -4.24 0.80
C ARG A 187 16.96 -3.57 1.41
N ARG A 188 17.43 -2.46 0.81
CA ARG A 188 18.73 -1.86 1.18
C ARG A 188 18.62 -0.82 2.26
N ALA A 189 17.66 0.10 2.15
CA ALA A 189 17.52 1.19 3.10
C ALA A 189 16.56 0.80 4.23
N TRP A 190 15.29 0.55 3.91
CA TRP A 190 14.25 0.34 4.90
C TRP A 190 14.49 -0.85 5.82
N SER A 191 14.74 -2.05 5.26
CA SER A 191 14.98 -3.25 6.08
C SER A 191 16.21 -3.12 6.96
N LYS A 192 17.28 -2.46 6.48
CA LYS A 192 18.51 -2.26 7.25
C LYS A 192 18.33 -1.23 8.36
N THR A 193 17.54 -0.18 8.12
CA THR A 193 17.20 0.78 9.16
C THR A 193 16.39 0.12 10.28
N LEU A 194 15.37 -0.68 9.97
CA LEU A 194 14.58 -1.37 10.99
C LEU A 194 15.42 -2.38 11.79
N ASP A 195 16.26 -3.16 11.10
CA ASP A 195 17.18 -4.13 11.70
C ASP A 195 18.17 -3.44 12.66
N LYS A 196 18.81 -2.35 12.22
CA LYS A 196 19.71 -1.54 13.07
C LYS A 196 19.02 -1.03 14.34
N LEU A 197 17.75 -0.67 14.25
CA LEU A 197 16.94 -0.17 15.37
C LEU A 197 16.31 -1.28 16.21
N GLN A 198 16.50 -2.56 15.84
CA GLN A 198 15.84 -3.71 16.46
C GLN A 198 14.30 -3.59 16.44
N ILE A 199 13.76 -2.93 15.42
CA ILE A 199 12.33 -2.78 15.20
C ILE A 199 11.86 -3.95 14.32
N GLN A 200 10.78 -4.63 14.75
CA GLN A 200 10.20 -5.72 13.98
C GLN A 200 9.92 -5.28 12.54
N TYR A 201 10.38 -6.08 11.59
CA TYR A 201 10.23 -5.77 10.18
C TYR A 201 8.77 -5.59 9.76
N ARG A 202 8.48 -4.45 9.12
CA ARG A 202 7.21 -4.16 8.45
C ARG A 202 7.54 -3.56 7.09
N LYS A 203 6.70 -3.82 6.08
CA LYS A 203 6.92 -3.27 4.72
C LYS A 203 6.77 -1.73 4.75
N PRO A 204 7.38 -0.98 3.80
CA PRO A 204 7.18 0.47 3.69
C PRO A 204 5.71 0.90 3.67
N TYR A 205 4.81 0.08 3.11
CA TYR A 205 3.36 0.33 3.15
C TYR A 205 2.79 0.51 4.58
N ALA A 206 3.48 0.03 5.62
CA ALA A 206 3.08 0.24 7.01
C ALA A 206 3.18 1.70 7.46
N THR A 207 3.92 2.58 6.76
CA THR A 207 3.92 4.03 7.05
C THR A 207 2.51 4.61 6.90
N ARG A 208 1.80 4.23 5.84
CA ARG A 208 0.40 4.59 5.60
C ARG A 208 -0.53 4.04 6.67
N HIS A 209 -0.38 2.77 7.04
CA HIS A 209 -1.16 2.20 8.15
C HIS A 209 -0.93 2.96 9.46
N THR A 210 0.31 3.37 9.70
CA THR A 210 0.70 4.14 10.87
C THR A 210 0.08 5.52 10.87
N ALA A 211 0.22 6.27 9.78
CA ALA A 211 -0.36 7.62 9.65
C ALA A 211 -1.87 7.62 9.92
N ILE A 212 -2.61 6.69 9.31
CA ILE A 212 -4.07 6.57 9.48
C ILE A 212 -4.42 6.18 10.92
N SER A 213 -3.74 5.17 11.45
CA SER A 213 -4.03 4.70 12.81
C SER A 213 -3.77 5.79 13.85
N HIS A 214 -2.71 6.57 13.69
CA HIS A 214 -2.37 7.67 14.60
C HIS A 214 -3.37 8.82 14.46
N ALA A 215 -3.74 9.20 13.23
CA ALA A 215 -4.74 10.24 13.00
C ALA A 215 -6.08 9.89 13.68
N LEU A 216 -6.58 8.67 13.46
CA LEU A 216 -7.83 8.20 14.06
C LEU A 216 -7.75 8.06 15.58
N ALA A 217 -6.62 7.57 16.10
CA ALA A 217 -6.39 7.49 17.54
C ALA A 217 -6.32 8.88 18.20
N ASN A 218 -5.94 9.91 17.45
CA ASN A 218 -5.93 11.31 17.87
C ASN A 218 -7.27 12.02 17.64
N GLY A 219 -8.34 11.29 17.31
CA GLY A 219 -9.68 11.84 17.15
C GLY A 219 -9.96 12.50 15.80
N ALA A 220 -9.10 12.30 14.78
CA ALA A 220 -9.39 12.82 13.45
C ALA A 220 -10.68 12.22 12.88
N ASN A 221 -11.45 13.04 12.17
CA ASN A 221 -12.67 12.60 11.51
C ASN A 221 -12.35 11.46 10.51
N PRO A 222 -12.95 10.26 10.64
CA PRO A 222 -12.65 9.13 9.76
C PRO A 222 -12.92 9.38 8.29
N LEU A 223 -13.92 10.19 7.94
CA LEU A 223 -14.22 10.56 6.56
C LEU A 223 -13.11 11.45 5.98
N ALA A 224 -12.66 12.46 6.73
CA ALA A 224 -11.54 13.31 6.31
C ALA A 224 -10.26 12.48 6.11
N VAL A 225 -9.98 11.52 7.01
CA VAL A 225 -8.85 10.60 6.85
C VAL A 225 -9.03 9.70 5.63
N ALA A 226 -10.24 9.23 5.34
CA ALA A 226 -10.54 8.42 4.16
C ALA A 226 -10.29 9.21 2.87
N GLU A 227 -10.80 10.44 2.79
CA GLU A 227 -10.60 11.35 1.65
C GLU A 227 -9.13 11.66 1.43
N GLN A 228 -8.43 12.15 2.47
CA GLN A 228 -7.01 12.50 2.40
C GLN A 228 -6.15 11.32 1.97
N THR A 229 -6.44 10.12 2.49
CA THR A 229 -5.64 8.95 2.13
C THR A 229 -6.13 8.29 0.84
N GLY A 230 -7.33 8.58 0.35
CA GLY A 230 -7.93 7.88 -0.78
C GLY A 230 -8.29 6.44 -0.44
N HIS A 231 -8.88 6.24 0.74
CA HIS A 231 -9.55 5.00 1.13
C HIS A 231 -11.04 5.07 0.82
N ASP A 232 -11.61 3.92 0.45
CA ASP A 232 -13.04 3.73 0.58
C ASP A 232 -13.40 3.77 2.09
N PRO A 233 -14.40 4.57 2.52
CA PRO A 233 -14.77 4.69 3.93
C PRO A 233 -15.13 3.34 4.58
N GLN A 234 -15.83 2.44 3.88
CA GLN A 234 -16.20 1.13 4.42
C GLN A 234 -14.94 0.29 4.68
N ILE A 235 -13.98 0.35 3.77
CA ILE A 235 -12.68 -0.32 3.93
C ILE A 235 -11.90 0.29 5.09
N LEU A 236 -11.92 1.62 5.26
CA LEU A 236 -11.28 2.29 6.39
C LEU A 236 -11.88 1.82 7.72
N PHE A 237 -13.21 1.85 7.88
CA PHE A 237 -13.85 1.38 9.12
C PHE A 237 -13.57 -0.09 9.38
N LYS A 238 -13.63 -0.95 8.36
CA LYS A 238 -13.32 -2.38 8.49
C LYS A 238 -11.92 -2.63 9.08
N HIS A 239 -10.95 -1.81 8.73
CA HIS A 239 -9.56 -1.99 9.16
C HIS A 239 -9.19 -1.23 10.43
N TYR A 240 -9.80 -0.06 10.68
CA TYR A 240 -9.34 0.87 11.71
C TYR A 240 -10.39 1.22 12.78
N ALA A 241 -11.61 0.67 12.74
CA ALA A 241 -12.64 0.97 13.74
C ALA A 241 -12.17 0.74 15.19
N SER A 242 -11.28 -0.23 15.43
CA SER A 242 -10.77 -0.54 16.77
C SER A 242 -9.84 0.52 17.37
N VAL A 243 -9.31 1.44 16.56
CA VAL A 243 -8.41 2.52 17.04
C VAL A 243 -9.10 3.87 17.18
N ILE A 244 -10.35 3.98 16.73
CA ILE A 244 -11.15 5.20 16.88
C ILE A 244 -11.56 5.30 18.36
N GLN A 245 -11.26 6.43 18.99
CA GLN A 245 -11.65 6.68 20.37
C GLN A 245 -13.18 6.67 20.50
N LYS A 246 -13.69 5.97 21.52
CA LYS A 246 -15.09 6.03 21.89
C LYS A 246 -15.29 7.20 22.83
N THR A 247 -15.98 8.24 22.36
CA THR A 247 -16.41 9.37 23.19
C THR A 247 -17.91 9.26 23.46
N ILE A 248 -18.41 9.98 24.47
CA ILE A 248 -19.85 10.12 24.69
C ILE A 248 -20.37 11.00 23.54
N VAL A 249 -21.21 10.42 22.69
CA VAL A 249 -21.76 11.11 21.50
C VAL A 249 -23.21 11.52 21.73
N MET A 250 -23.91 10.84 22.63
CA MET A 250 -25.29 11.16 22.96
C MET A 250 -25.34 12.37 23.89
N VAL A 251 -26.28 13.27 23.63
CA VAL A 251 -26.58 14.40 24.51
C VAL A 251 -27.39 13.87 25.69
N GLU A 252 -27.01 14.24 26.91
CA GLU A 252 -27.83 14.02 28.09
C GLU A 252 -28.91 15.11 28.11
N PHE A 253 -30.18 14.69 28.07
CA PHE A 253 -31.35 15.57 28.18
C PHE A 253 -31.76 15.73 29.64
#